data_AF-A0A7Y5MQG5-F1
#
_entry.id   AF-A0A7Y5MQG5-F1
#
_cell.length_a   1.000
_cell.length_b   1.000
_cell.length_c   1.000
_cell.angle_alpha   90.00
_cell.angle_beta   90.00
_cell.angle_gamma   90.00
#
_symmetry.space_group_name_H-M   'P 1'
#
loop_
_entity.id
_entity.type
_entity.pdbx_description
1 polymer ?
#
loop_
_entity_poly.entity_id
_entity_poly.type
_entity_poly.pdbx_seq_one_letter_code
_entity_poly.pdbx_strand_id
1 'polypeptide(L)' 'MREDEIISEVWRNRQDYAAEHHQNLHEIVGDLEARQRSPFSRVVDLRTPRSTPKVPSGEASVQGS' A
#
# COMPACT_ATOMS: atom_id res chain seq x y z
N MET A 1 -20.47 17.21 -1.31
CA MET A 1 -19.48 17.22 -2.40
C MET A 1 -18.21 16.61 -1.82
N ARG A 2 -17.70 15.51 -2.38
CA ARG A 2 -16.65 14.69 -1.74
C ARG A 2 -15.23 15.16 -2.08
N GLU A 3 -15.08 15.95 -3.14
CA GLU A 3 -13.80 16.46 -3.63
C GLU A 3 -13.19 17.47 -2.63
N ASP A 4 -14.03 18.30 -2.02
CA ASP A 4 -13.61 19.31 -1.04
C ASP A 4 -13.10 18.69 0.27
N GLU A 5 -13.66 17.54 0.67
CA GLU A 5 -13.27 16.81 1.89
C GLU A 5 -11.87 16.19 1.73
N ILE A 6 -11.57 15.60 0.58
CA ILE A 6 -10.25 15.03 0.29
C ILE A 6 -9.19 16.14 0.28
N ILE A 7 -9.48 17.26 -0.38
CA ILE A 7 -8.54 18.39 -0.45
C ILE A 7 -8.29 18.96 0.96
N SER A 8 -9.35 19.12 1.75
CA SER A 8 -9.25 19.64 3.12
C SER A 8 -8.43 18.71 4.03
N GLU A 9 -8.64 17.40 3.92
CA GLU A 9 -7.92 16.41 4.71
C GLU A 9 -6.44 16.33 4.31
N VAL A 10 -6.12 16.45 3.02
CA VAL A 10 -4.73 16.52 2.55
C VAL A 10 -4.04 17.77 3.08
N TRP A 11 -4.72 18.93 3.04
CA TRP A 11 -4.17 20.16 3.60
C TRP A 11 -3.91 20.05 5.10
N ARG A 12 -4.86 19.46 5.83
CA ARG A 12 -4.71 19.23 7.26
C ARG A 12 -3.55 18.29 7.58
N ASN A 13 -3.48 17.15 6.92
CA ASN A 13 -2.36 16.21 7.07
C ASN A 13 -1.01 16.87 6.78
N ARG A 14 -0.93 17.70 5.73
CA ARG A 14 0.28 18.45 5.42
C ARG A 14 0.68 19.40 6.55
N GLN A 15 -0.27 20.12 7.14
CA GLN A 15 0.02 21.08 8.22
C GLN A 15 0.42 20.37 9.51
N ASP A 16 -0.29 19.31 9.86
CA ASP A 16 -0.01 18.51 11.06
C ASP A 16 1.39 17.87 10.94
N TYR A 17 1.70 17.28 9.78
CA TYR A 17 3.02 16.70 9.51
C TYR A 17 4.14 17.76 9.53
N ALA A 18 3.91 18.94 8.97
CA ALA A 18 4.88 20.03 9.07
C ALA A 18 5.07 20.49 10.53
N ALA A 19 4.02 20.51 11.35
CA ALA A 19 4.10 20.90 12.75
C ALA A 19 4.89 19.87 13.60
N GLU A 20 4.69 18.57 13.34
CA GLU A 20 5.46 17.48 13.96
C GLU A 20 6.97 17.60 13.71
N HIS A 21 7.35 18.14 12.55
CA HIS A 21 8.74 18.38 12.16
C HIS A 21 9.18 19.84 12.32
N HIS A 22 8.56 20.59 13.23
CA HIS A 22 8.93 21.98 13.56
C HIS A 22 8.98 22.95 12.37
N GLN A 23 8.23 22.64 11.31
CA GLN A 23 8.29 23.30 10.01
C GLN A 23 9.71 23.32 9.39
N ASN A 24 10.58 22.42 9.83
CA ASN A 24 11.93 22.26 9.35
C ASN A 24 11.94 21.35 8.12
N LEU A 25 12.27 21.92 6.97
CA LEU A 25 12.32 21.18 5.71
C LEU A 25 13.32 20.01 5.74
N HIS A 26 14.46 20.18 6.42
CA HIS A 26 15.48 19.14 6.47
C HIS A 26 15.01 17.92 7.27
N GLU A 27 14.28 18.14 8.35
CA GLU A 27 13.70 17.07 9.17
C GLU A 27 12.59 16.33 8.42
N ILE A 28 11.72 17.07 7.72
CA ILE A 28 10.66 16.49 6.87
C ILE A 28 11.27 15.60 5.78
N VAL A 29 12.25 16.11 5.04
CA VAL A 29 12.90 15.33 3.96
C VAL A 29 13.61 14.11 4.52
N GLY A 30 14.34 14.26 5.63
CA GLY A 30 15.03 13.14 6.28
C GLY A 30 14.08 12.03 6.74
N ASP A 31 12.94 12.39 7.33
CA ASP A 31 11.91 11.42 7.72
C ASP A 31 11.30 10.74 6.50
N LEU A 32 10.89 11.48 5.46
CA LEU A 32 10.34 10.91 4.23
C LEU A 32 11.30 9.93 3.54
N GLU A 33 12.59 10.24 3.49
CA GLU A 33 13.59 9.32 2.94
C GLU A 33 13.76 8.06 3.80
N ALA A 34 13.78 8.19 5.13
CA ALA A 34 13.81 7.04 6.04
C ALA A 34 12.58 6.16 5.85
N ARG A 35 11.41 6.79 5.66
CA ARG A 35 10.14 6.13 5.38
C ARG A 35 10.10 5.43 4.02
N GLN A 36 10.77 5.98 3.02
CA GLN A 36 10.88 5.34 1.71
C GLN A 36 11.74 4.07 1.76
N ARG A 37 12.79 4.05 2.60
CA ARG A 37 13.69 2.90 2.74
C ARG A 37 13.05 1.72 3.47
N SER A 38 11.99 1.96 4.25
CA SER A 38 11.22 0.94 4.94
C SER A 38 9.77 0.98 4.47
N PRO A 39 9.33 0.11 3.54
CA PRO A 39 7.95 0.14 3.07
C PRO A 39 6.99 -0.10 4.24
N PHE A 40 6.20 0.91 4.58
CA PHE A 40 5.15 0.86 5.62
C PHE A 40 4.09 -0.20 5.37
N SER A 41 3.99 -0.68 4.13
CA SER A 41 3.04 -1.70 3.75
C SER A 41 3.54 -2.48 2.54
N ARG A 42 3.08 -3.74 2.45
CA ARG A 42 3.22 -4.53 1.23
C ARG A 42 2.39 -3.85 0.13
N VAL A 43 3.04 -3.25 -0.84
CA VAL A 43 2.38 -2.75 -2.05
C VAL A 43 1.83 -3.96 -2.81
N VAL A 44 0.51 -4.17 -2.77
CA VAL A 44 -0.18 -5.24 -3.50
C VAL A 44 -0.76 -4.65 -4.78
N ASP A 45 -0.22 -5.05 -5.93
CA ASP A 45 -0.83 -4.68 -7.22
C ASP A 45 -2.03 -5.56 -7.53
N LEU A 46 -3.23 -5.02 -7.31
CA LEU A 46 -4.51 -5.69 -7.56
C LEU A 46 -4.86 -5.83 -9.05
N ARG A 47 -4.07 -5.24 -9.96
CA ARG A 47 -4.23 -5.43 -11.41
C ARG A 47 -3.63 -6.75 -11.89
N THR A 48 -2.81 -7.39 -11.06
CA THR A 48 -2.31 -8.73 -11.35
C THR A 48 -3.45 -9.70 -11.11
N PRO A 49 -3.98 -10.41 -12.13
CA PRO A 49 -5.01 -11.40 -11.90
C PRO A 49 -4.46 -12.42 -10.92
N ARG A 50 -5.18 -12.62 -9.80
CA ARG A 50 -4.87 -13.66 -8.82
C ARG A 50 -4.75 -14.95 -9.59
N SER A 51 -3.53 -15.45 -9.79
CA SER A 51 -3.32 -16.79 -10.32
C SER A 51 -3.95 -17.69 -9.29
N THR A 52 -5.16 -18.17 -9.57
CA THR A 52 -5.75 -19.23 -8.79
C THR A 52 -4.73 -20.37 -8.80
N PRO A 53 -4.43 -20.98 -7.64
CA PRO A 53 -3.62 -22.18 -7.66
C PRO A 53 -4.31 -23.14 -8.62
N LYS A 54 -3.64 -23.46 -9.72
CA LYS A 54 -4.09 -24.49 -10.65
C LYS A 54 -4.02 -25.77 -9.85
N VAL A 55 -5.15 -26.16 -9.26
CA VAL A 55 -5.30 -27.51 -8.69
C VAL A 55 -4.93 -28.44 -9.84
N PRO A 56 -3.89 -29.28 -9.70
CA PRO A 56 -3.57 -30.23 -10.74
C PRO A 56 -4.73 -31.22 -10.81
N SER A 57 -5.55 -31.11 -11.85
CA SER A 57 -6.45 -32.18 -12.27
C SER A 57 -5.60 -33.37 -12.67
N GLY A 58 -5.24 -34.19 -11.68
CA GLY A 58 -4.79 -35.56 -11.89
C GLY A 58 -6.01 -36.41 -12.12
N GLU A 59 -6.38 -36.60 -13.37
CA GLU A 59 -7.27 -37.68 -13.77
C GLU A 59 -6.51 -39.02 -13.80
N ALA A 60 -7.26 -40.09 -13.53
CA ALA A 60 -6.99 -41.52 -13.75
C ALA A 60 -6.27 -42.31 -12.63
N SER A 61 -7.03 -43.18 -11.95
CA SER A 61 -6.92 -44.61 -12.25
C SER A 61 -8.12 -45.43 -11.76
N VAL A 62 -8.56 -46.32 -12.65
CA VAL A 62 -9.62 -47.34 -12.54
C VAL A 62 -9.05 -48.61 -11.89
N GLN A 63 -9.90 -49.35 -11.15
CA GLN A 63 -9.91 -50.81 -10.82
C GLN A 63 -10.39 -50.95 -9.36
N GLY A 64 -11.48 -51.64 -9.01
CA GLY A 64 -11.93 -52.96 -9.43
C GLY A 64 -11.71 -53.92 -8.26
N SER A 65 -12.78 -54.35 -7.59
CA SER A 65 -12.87 -55.58 -6.78
C SER A 65 -14.34 -55.88 -6.50
#